data_AF-A0A1J4JIR5-F1
#
_entry.id   AF-A0A1J4JIR5-F1
#
_cell.length_a   1.000
_cell.length_b   1.000
_cell.length_c   1.000
_cell.angle_alpha   90.00
_cell.angle_beta   90.00
_cell.angle_gamma   90.00
#
_symmetry.space_group_name_H-M   'P 1'
#
loop_
_entity.id
_entity.type
_entity.pdbx_description
1 polymer ?
#
loop_
_entity_poly.entity_id
_entity_poly.type
_entity_poly.pdbx_seq_one_letter_code
_entity_poly.pdbx_strand_id
1 'polypeptide(L)'
;MGAFTSSATLPGTPAPKKVKKRTYGSSNLISPKEAFRKSEDIVPDLGTRTFLDHRDEVITSIYNDNDYFVNNTYETQSRKKKNRKNSKMDEVNSNLIPEKKGNKYEMMTNLPYFGTWSRLSFKGPSPKPREFTCYAYSSEFNLLIMAYGKSAINDSIYYNDAWGLDLKTFKWRQIAKNMRTPRVNARALIVGRKMYIFGGVFKEKYFSDLHVLDIIDGKVTTVNTKGKDSPKGRINPVFVPYYEKQSNENETQNNEKSEFMNTIGNNSERKIKRKVKKLLLWGGWDGCISQSELFVLDLETFVWEKHRSFVAGRSHPSYSILNNKLFVFGSTKRQGLLQINMDTYLFDEVFTTGIEPPTATSGTMMVSINHKFILVFGGAQQSWTHFYVYDTERKWWSVFPIIPDEKTVKEDDGNCLKNGLFMIPSDSDCPCCYREETKEIFYTYGENLVKSKERLTKIYIGDAIPVLNLRDDMLRMLDEKK
;
A
#
# COMPACT_ATOMS: atom_id res chain seq x y z
N MET A 1 11.81 -40.66 -78.88
CA MET A 1 10.76 -39.71 -79.32
C MET A 1 9.45 -40.24 -78.78
N GLY A 2 8.89 -39.67 -77.71
CA GLY A 2 7.72 -38.77 -77.76
C GLY A 2 6.43 -39.61 -77.92
N ALA A 3 5.36 -39.54 -77.13
CA ALA A 3 4.79 -38.45 -76.36
C ALA A 3 3.82 -38.95 -75.27
N PHE A 4 3.46 -38.02 -74.39
CA PHE A 4 2.52 -38.08 -73.27
C PHE A 4 1.08 -38.48 -73.64
N THR A 5 0.35 -39.10 -72.70
CA THR A 5 -0.97 -38.63 -72.22
C THR A 5 -1.25 -39.13 -70.80
N SER A 6 -2.01 -38.32 -70.08
CA SER A 6 -2.22 -38.25 -68.63
C SER A 6 -3.33 -39.17 -68.11
N SER A 7 -3.15 -39.71 -66.89
CA SER A 7 -4.28 -39.97 -65.99
C SER A 7 -3.97 -39.40 -64.61
N ALA A 8 -4.92 -38.66 -64.06
CA ALA A 8 -4.81 -37.95 -62.79
C ALA A 8 -5.17 -38.88 -61.63
N THR A 9 -4.29 -38.94 -60.63
CA THR A 9 -4.56 -39.49 -59.30
C THR A 9 -4.14 -38.47 -58.25
N LEU A 10 -5.07 -38.16 -57.35
CA LEU A 10 -4.92 -37.24 -56.22
C LEU A 10 -3.72 -37.64 -55.33
N PRO A 11 -2.86 -36.70 -54.89
CA PRO A 11 -1.84 -37.01 -53.90
C PRO A 11 -2.47 -37.23 -52.52
N GLY A 12 -2.16 -38.39 -51.94
CA GLY A 12 -2.59 -38.80 -50.62
C GLY A 12 -2.15 -37.85 -49.50
N THR A 13 -2.97 -37.82 -48.47
CA THR A 13 -2.74 -37.21 -47.16
C THR A 13 -1.33 -37.52 -46.62
N PRO A 14 -0.56 -36.53 -46.14
CA PRO A 14 0.73 -36.79 -45.52
C PRO A 14 0.54 -37.55 -44.20
N ALA A 15 1.28 -38.65 -44.03
CA ALA A 15 1.36 -39.37 -42.77
C ALA A 15 1.75 -38.43 -41.61
N PRO A 16 1.21 -38.63 -40.39
CA PRO A 16 1.46 -37.73 -39.27
C PRO A 16 2.95 -37.74 -38.93
N LYS A 17 3.59 -36.56 -39.09
CA LYS A 17 4.96 -36.32 -38.63
C LYS A 17 5.02 -36.66 -37.14
N LYS A 18 5.87 -37.61 -36.77
CA LYS A 18 6.22 -37.91 -35.38
C LYS A 18 6.60 -36.62 -34.67
N VAL A 19 5.69 -36.07 -33.89
CA VAL A 19 5.98 -34.99 -32.95
C VAL A 19 6.96 -35.59 -31.95
N LYS A 20 8.23 -35.18 -32.01
CA LYS A 20 9.16 -35.41 -30.92
C LYS A 20 8.52 -34.81 -29.67
N LYS A 21 8.06 -35.67 -28.75
CA LYS A 21 7.73 -35.26 -27.39
C LYS A 21 8.94 -34.50 -26.85
N ARG A 22 8.84 -33.17 -26.77
CA ARG A 22 9.72 -32.39 -25.89
C ARG A 22 9.38 -32.87 -24.49
N THR A 23 10.22 -33.73 -23.95
CA THR A 23 10.34 -33.93 -22.52
C THR A 23 10.61 -32.57 -21.91
N TYR A 24 9.58 -31.96 -21.30
CA TYR A 24 9.79 -30.87 -20.38
C TYR A 24 10.54 -31.46 -19.20
N GLY A 25 11.85 -31.19 -19.17
CA GLY A 25 12.68 -31.46 -18.02
C GLY A 25 12.05 -30.83 -16.78
N SER A 26 12.13 -31.57 -15.69
CA SER A 26 11.84 -31.11 -14.34
C SER A 26 12.49 -29.75 -14.03
N SER A 27 11.74 -28.94 -13.29
CA SER A 27 12.19 -27.87 -12.40
C SER A 27 12.96 -26.69 -13.00
N ASN A 28 12.24 -25.67 -13.45
CA ASN A 28 12.65 -24.27 -13.25
C ASN A 28 11.70 -23.64 -12.22
N LEU A 29 11.96 -24.01 -10.98
CA LEU A 29 11.39 -23.48 -9.74
C LEU A 29 11.81 -22.00 -9.63
N ILE A 30 10.85 -21.07 -9.56
CA ILE A 30 11.09 -19.62 -9.47
C ILE A 30 10.91 -19.22 -8.00
N SER A 31 11.96 -18.65 -7.39
CA SER A 31 11.92 -18.27 -5.98
C SER A 31 10.82 -17.23 -5.68
N PRO A 32 10.28 -17.14 -4.45
CA PRO A 32 9.30 -16.09 -4.10
C PRO A 32 9.80 -14.65 -4.35
N LYS A 33 11.11 -14.40 -4.28
CA LYS A 33 11.72 -13.12 -4.68
C LYS A 33 11.63 -12.88 -6.18
N GLU A 34 11.80 -13.91 -7.00
CA GLU A 34 11.61 -13.82 -8.45
C GLU A 34 10.14 -13.82 -8.86
N ALA A 35 9.25 -14.48 -8.12
CA ALA A 35 7.80 -14.40 -8.32
C ALA A 35 7.29 -12.98 -8.02
N PHE A 36 7.84 -12.35 -6.98
CA PHE A 36 7.64 -10.94 -6.66
C PHE A 36 8.17 -10.03 -7.79
N ARG A 37 9.44 -10.17 -8.21
CA ARG A 37 10.00 -9.41 -9.34
C ARG A 37 9.17 -9.57 -10.62
N LYS A 38 8.78 -10.81 -10.97
CA LYS A 38 7.94 -11.09 -12.15
C LYS A 38 6.53 -10.51 -12.04
N SER A 39 5.98 -10.35 -10.84
CA SER A 39 4.69 -9.68 -10.63
C SER A 39 4.76 -8.15 -10.80
N GLU A 40 5.96 -7.57 -10.72
CA GLU A 40 6.24 -6.15 -10.90
C GLU A 40 6.63 -5.82 -12.34
N ASP A 41 7.31 -6.74 -13.05
CA ASP A 41 7.76 -6.57 -14.44
C ASP A 41 6.61 -6.50 -15.47
N ILE A 42 5.39 -6.88 -15.08
CA ILE A 42 4.26 -6.99 -16.00
C ILE A 42 3.19 -5.95 -15.68
N VAL A 43 3.46 -4.72 -16.08
CA VAL A 43 2.42 -3.69 -16.17
C VAL A 43 1.95 -3.58 -17.62
N PRO A 44 0.66 -3.90 -17.93
CA PRO A 44 0.16 -3.92 -19.30
C PRO A 44 0.14 -2.52 -19.93
N ASP A 45 0.87 -2.36 -21.04
CA ASP A 45 0.84 -1.17 -21.87
C ASP A 45 -0.34 -1.27 -22.86
N LEU A 46 -1.31 -0.36 -22.72
CA LEU A 46 -2.33 -0.09 -23.73
C LEU A 46 -2.44 1.43 -23.77
N GLY A 47 -1.69 2.03 -24.69
CA GLY A 47 -1.38 3.46 -24.71
C GLY A 47 -2.60 4.38 -24.87
N THR A 48 -2.48 5.59 -24.33
CA THR A 48 -3.37 6.72 -24.64
C THR A 48 -2.65 8.06 -24.49
N ARG A 49 -3.11 9.04 -25.28
CA ARG A 49 -2.61 10.42 -25.47
C ARG A 49 -3.01 11.33 -24.30
N THR A 50 -2.09 12.18 -23.86
CA THR A 50 -2.33 13.27 -22.90
C THR A 50 -2.58 14.60 -23.61
N PHE A 51 -3.55 15.37 -23.11
CA PHE A 51 -3.72 16.80 -23.41
C PHE A 51 -3.39 17.57 -22.13
N LEU A 52 -2.52 18.58 -22.24
CA LEU A 52 -2.13 19.52 -21.19
C LEU A 52 -2.87 20.84 -21.43
N ASP A 53 -3.50 21.39 -20.39
CA ASP A 53 -4.08 22.73 -20.41
C ASP A 53 -3.18 23.69 -19.60
N HIS A 54 -2.98 24.90 -20.12
CA HIS A 54 -2.03 25.90 -19.63
C HIS A 54 -2.70 26.87 -18.66
N ARG A 55 -2.58 26.66 -17.34
CA ARG A 55 -2.96 27.72 -16.36
C ARG A 55 -2.47 27.59 -14.90
N ASP A 56 -1.38 26.88 -14.60
CA ASP A 56 -0.88 26.73 -13.21
C ASP A 56 0.64 26.96 -13.05
N GLU A 57 1.18 28.09 -13.54
CA GLU A 57 2.64 28.34 -13.52
C GLU A 57 3.19 28.98 -12.23
N VAL A 58 2.37 29.31 -11.22
CA VAL A 58 2.85 30.08 -10.05
C VAL A 58 3.17 29.22 -8.81
N ILE A 59 2.67 27.97 -8.71
CA ILE A 59 2.96 27.06 -7.57
C ILE A 59 4.01 25.99 -7.94
N THR A 60 4.20 25.72 -9.22
CA THR A 60 5.07 24.64 -9.73
C THR A 60 6.58 24.95 -9.56
N SER A 61 6.96 26.22 -9.38
CA SER A 61 8.38 26.63 -9.26
C SER A 61 9.03 26.30 -7.91
N ILE A 62 8.25 26.01 -6.85
CA ILE A 62 8.79 25.58 -5.54
C ILE A 62 9.04 24.06 -5.51
N TYR A 63 8.40 23.30 -6.41
CA TYR A 63 8.37 21.83 -6.39
C TYR A 63 9.11 21.16 -7.56
N ASN A 64 9.60 21.92 -8.55
CA ASN A 64 10.33 21.38 -9.70
C ASN A 64 11.85 21.37 -9.47
N ASP A 65 12.34 20.42 -8.67
CA ASP A 65 13.70 19.87 -8.82
C ASP A 65 13.55 18.37 -9.14
N ASN A 66 12.89 18.07 -10.27
CA ASN A 66 12.72 16.72 -10.80
C ASN A 66 13.94 16.31 -11.65
N ASP A 67 15.05 15.99 -10.98
CA ASP A 67 16.32 15.59 -11.64
C ASP A 67 16.79 14.17 -11.23
N TYR A 68 15.87 13.21 -11.07
CA TYR A 68 16.24 11.83 -10.69
C TYR A 68 15.58 10.70 -11.49
N PHE A 69 15.02 10.96 -12.69
CA PHE A 69 14.49 9.90 -13.55
C PHE A 69 15.18 9.78 -14.91
N VAL A 70 16.52 9.74 -14.96
CA VAL A 70 17.23 9.23 -16.14
C VAL A 70 18.54 8.53 -15.73
N ASN A 71 18.69 7.27 -16.17
CA ASN A 71 19.89 6.43 -16.21
C ASN A 71 20.41 5.76 -14.93
N ASN A 72 20.05 4.48 -14.74
CA ASN A 72 21.00 3.49 -14.26
C ASN A 72 20.79 2.16 -15.00
N THR A 73 21.28 2.11 -16.24
CA THR A 73 21.62 0.86 -16.92
C THR A 73 22.88 0.28 -16.28
N TYR A 74 22.80 -1.01 -15.96
CA TYR A 74 23.84 -1.85 -15.41
C TYR A 74 25.16 -1.77 -16.18
N GLU A 75 26.23 -1.27 -15.55
CA GLU A 75 27.60 -1.56 -15.98
C GLU A 75 28.40 -2.24 -14.85
N THR A 76 28.80 -3.46 -15.18
CA THR A 76 29.71 -4.34 -14.46
C THR A 76 31.09 -3.71 -14.29
N GLN A 77 31.51 -3.46 -13.05
CA GLN A 77 32.87 -3.01 -12.77
C GLN A 77 33.87 -4.14 -12.96
N SER A 78 34.74 -3.99 -13.96
CA SER A 78 36.01 -4.69 -14.04
C SER A 78 37.17 -3.68 -14.11
N ARG A 79 38.06 -3.78 -13.12
CA ARG A 79 39.51 -3.52 -13.16
C ARG A 79 40.10 -2.14 -13.57
N LYS A 80 40.91 -1.64 -12.60
CA LYS A 80 42.33 -1.18 -12.69
C LYS A 80 42.64 0.33 -12.80
N LYS A 81 43.36 0.79 -11.76
CA LYS A 81 44.32 1.90 -11.63
C LYS A 81 44.92 2.47 -12.93
N LYS A 82 45.02 3.81 -13.01
CA LYS A 82 46.30 4.54 -13.15
C LYS A 82 46.16 6.08 -13.01
N ASN A 83 47.15 6.66 -12.32
CA ASN A 83 47.43 8.09 -12.12
C ASN A 83 47.73 8.85 -13.42
N ARG A 84 47.41 10.16 -13.48
CA ARG A 84 48.42 11.23 -13.70
C ARG A 84 47.87 12.66 -13.52
N LYS A 85 48.76 13.51 -13.00
CA LYS A 85 48.66 14.92 -12.61
C LYS A 85 48.64 15.90 -13.79
N ASN A 86 48.07 17.09 -13.54
CA ASN A 86 48.58 18.46 -13.81
C ASN A 86 47.38 19.42 -14.01
N SER A 87 47.34 20.70 -13.66
CA SER A 87 48.13 21.64 -12.84
C SER A 87 47.51 23.04 -13.06
N LYS A 88 47.58 23.92 -12.05
CA LYS A 88 47.47 25.41 -12.07
C LYS A 88 46.10 26.10 -11.89
N MET A 89 45.94 26.62 -10.66
CA MET A 89 45.42 27.95 -10.25
C MET A 89 46.02 29.10 -11.11
N ASP A 90 45.38 30.25 -11.34
CA ASP A 90 44.93 31.26 -10.36
C ASP A 90 43.74 32.16 -10.81
N GLU A 91 42.99 32.56 -9.78
CA GLU A 91 42.21 33.78 -9.49
C GLU A 91 41.61 34.68 -10.58
N VAL A 92 40.27 34.82 -10.53
CA VAL A 92 39.59 36.12 -10.52
C VAL A 92 38.57 36.13 -9.37
N ASN A 93 38.85 36.96 -8.37
CA ASN A 93 37.98 37.24 -7.24
C ASN A 93 36.81 38.14 -7.69
N SER A 94 35.57 37.66 -7.57
CA SER A 94 34.41 38.54 -7.50
C SER A 94 33.65 38.21 -6.22
N ASN A 95 33.47 39.24 -5.41
CA ASN A 95 32.81 39.22 -4.11
C ASN A 95 31.38 38.67 -4.23
N LEU A 96 31.21 37.37 -4.02
CA LEU A 96 29.93 36.80 -3.61
C LEU A 96 29.89 36.88 -2.09
N ILE A 97 28.98 37.72 -1.59
CA ILE A 97 28.48 37.66 -0.22
C ILE A 97 28.20 36.18 0.07
N PRO A 98 28.76 35.57 1.13
CA PRO A 98 28.40 34.19 1.45
C PRO A 98 26.89 34.19 1.71
N GLU A 99 26.13 33.56 0.82
CA GLU A 99 24.74 33.22 1.10
C GLU A 99 24.76 32.56 2.48
N LYS A 100 24.08 33.18 3.44
CA LYS A 100 23.78 32.53 4.70
C LYS A 100 23.09 31.23 4.30
N LYS A 101 23.79 30.10 4.44
CA LYS A 101 23.15 28.79 4.45
C LYS A 101 22.15 28.87 5.60
N GLY A 102 20.90 29.21 5.27
CA GLY A 102 19.80 29.15 6.20
C GLY A 102 19.81 27.76 6.82
N ASN A 103 19.57 27.69 8.13
CA ASN A 103 19.51 26.41 8.79
C ASN A 103 18.40 25.59 8.10
N LYS A 104 18.75 24.45 7.48
CA LYS A 104 17.77 23.62 6.76
C LYS A 104 16.57 23.26 7.64
N TYR A 105 16.82 23.08 8.93
CA TYR A 105 15.79 22.86 9.93
C TYR A 105 14.82 24.04 10.11
N GLU A 106 15.31 25.27 10.02
CA GLU A 106 14.48 26.47 10.05
C GLU A 106 13.57 26.52 8.81
N MET A 107 14.05 26.13 7.63
CA MET A 107 13.23 26.04 6.43
C MET A 107 12.12 24.98 6.57
N MET A 108 12.43 23.81 7.14
CA MET A 108 11.46 22.74 7.39
C MET A 108 10.34 23.18 8.36
N THR A 109 10.70 23.92 9.41
CA THR A 109 9.78 24.34 10.47
C THR A 109 8.96 25.57 10.12
N ASN A 110 9.34 26.30 9.06
CA ASN A 110 8.57 27.43 8.51
C ASN A 110 7.39 27.00 7.63
N LEU A 111 7.20 25.70 7.39
CA LEU A 111 6.05 25.19 6.65
C LEU A 111 4.76 25.41 7.45
N PRO A 112 3.63 25.74 6.78
CA PRO A 112 2.37 26.06 7.46
C PRO A 112 1.78 24.88 8.25
N TYR A 113 2.18 23.67 7.90
CA TYR A 113 1.92 22.45 8.65
C TYR A 113 2.96 21.38 8.29
N PHE A 114 3.13 20.42 9.19
CA PHE A 114 3.95 19.23 8.99
C PHE A 114 3.49 18.11 9.93
N GLY A 115 3.84 16.87 9.61
CA GLY A 115 3.86 15.78 10.58
C GLY A 115 5.20 15.67 11.28
N THR A 116 5.20 15.14 12.50
CA THR A 116 6.42 14.91 13.28
C THR A 116 6.77 13.43 13.28
N TRP A 117 7.96 13.10 12.79
CA TRP A 117 8.54 11.78 12.80
C TRP A 117 9.29 11.51 14.11
N SER A 118 8.94 10.40 14.74
CA SER A 118 9.63 9.86 15.90
C SER A 118 9.89 8.37 15.73
N ARG A 119 10.84 7.85 16.48
CA ARG A 119 11.06 6.41 16.64
C ARG A 119 10.88 5.99 18.09
N LEU A 120 10.09 4.93 18.28
CA LEU A 120 9.85 4.33 19.59
C LEU A 120 10.51 2.96 19.67
N SER A 121 10.94 2.60 20.88
CA SER A 121 11.47 1.27 21.18
C SER A 121 10.37 0.39 21.77
N PHE A 122 10.39 -0.88 21.41
CA PHE A 122 9.55 -1.90 22.03
C PHE A 122 10.06 -2.25 23.43
N LYS A 123 9.15 -2.74 24.28
CA LYS A 123 9.51 -3.32 25.57
C LYS A 123 9.21 -4.81 25.58
N GLY A 124 10.15 -5.61 26.07
CA GLY A 124 9.99 -7.05 26.25
C GLY A 124 10.21 -7.87 24.97
N PRO A 125 9.72 -9.12 24.93
CA PRO A 125 9.93 -10.01 23.79
C PRO A 125 9.21 -9.49 22.54
N SER A 126 9.91 -9.43 21.42
CA SER A 126 9.41 -8.97 20.12
C SER A 126 9.46 -10.11 19.08
N PRO A 127 8.63 -10.03 18.01
CA PRO A 127 8.79 -10.92 16.87
C PRO A 127 10.16 -10.73 16.23
N LYS A 128 10.78 -11.84 15.80
CA LYS A 128 12.03 -11.79 15.02
C LYS A 128 11.85 -10.92 13.76
N PRO A 129 12.89 -10.15 13.37
CA PRO A 129 12.98 -9.41 12.10
C PRO A 129 12.45 -10.19 10.90
N ARG A 130 11.43 -9.64 10.24
CA ARG A 130 10.69 -10.30 9.16
C ARG A 130 10.04 -9.33 8.19
N GLU A 131 9.78 -9.83 7.00
CA GLU A 131 9.20 -9.10 5.85
C GLU A 131 8.05 -9.90 5.24
N PHE A 132 7.27 -9.26 4.37
CA PHE A 132 6.19 -9.87 3.60
C PHE A 132 5.13 -10.55 4.49
N THR A 133 4.82 -9.88 5.60
CA THR A 133 3.86 -10.34 6.61
C THR A 133 2.44 -10.05 6.16
N CYS A 134 1.45 -10.61 6.86
CA CYS A 134 0.10 -10.05 6.82
C CYS A 134 -0.22 -9.38 8.14
N TYR A 135 -1.03 -8.33 8.10
CA TYR A 135 -1.36 -7.55 9.28
C TYR A 135 -2.76 -6.99 9.24
N ALA A 136 -3.27 -6.61 10.40
CA ALA A 136 -4.52 -5.89 10.56
C ALA A 136 -4.47 -5.08 11.87
N TYR A 137 -5.18 -3.96 11.92
CA TYR A 137 -5.29 -3.15 13.12
C TYR A 137 -6.70 -3.21 13.70
N SER A 138 -6.81 -3.52 14.99
CA SER A 138 -8.06 -3.37 15.74
C SER A 138 -8.04 -2.07 16.53
N SER A 139 -8.89 -1.12 16.16
CA SER A 139 -9.14 0.09 16.97
C SER A 139 -9.82 -0.26 18.30
N GLU A 140 -10.72 -1.24 18.31
CA GLU A 140 -11.43 -1.70 19.53
C GLU A 140 -10.47 -2.18 20.62
N PHE A 141 -9.44 -2.96 20.23
CA PHE A 141 -8.43 -3.47 21.17
C PHE A 141 -7.13 -2.66 21.18
N ASN A 142 -7.05 -1.59 20.37
CA ASN A 142 -5.84 -0.81 20.10
C ASN A 142 -4.61 -1.69 19.83
N LEU A 143 -4.79 -2.71 19.01
CA LEU A 143 -3.84 -3.78 18.78
C LEU A 143 -3.48 -3.84 17.29
N LEU A 144 -2.21 -3.66 16.95
CA LEU A 144 -1.68 -3.93 15.61
C LEU A 144 -1.21 -5.38 15.56
N ILE A 145 -1.86 -6.21 14.77
CA ILE A 145 -1.58 -7.64 14.66
C ILE A 145 -0.77 -7.89 13.39
N MET A 146 0.28 -8.71 13.51
CA MET A 146 1.14 -9.18 12.43
C MET A 146 1.25 -10.70 12.50
N ALA A 147 1.16 -11.38 11.36
CA ALA A 147 1.31 -12.83 11.26
C ALA A 147 2.16 -13.24 10.06
N TYR A 148 2.74 -14.43 10.17
CA TYR A 148 3.58 -15.05 9.14
C TYR A 148 4.82 -14.20 8.77
N GLY A 149 5.23 -14.24 7.49
CA GLY A 149 6.41 -13.58 6.95
C GLY A 149 7.62 -14.49 6.80
N LYS A 150 8.70 -13.93 6.26
CA LYS A 150 10.03 -14.58 6.16
C LYS A 150 11.07 -13.74 6.89
N SER A 151 12.17 -14.35 7.31
CA SER A 151 13.24 -13.59 7.96
C SER A 151 13.86 -12.57 7.02
N ALA A 152 14.04 -11.35 7.53
CA ALA A 152 14.76 -10.28 6.83
C ALA A 152 16.26 -10.59 6.67
N ILE A 153 16.79 -11.53 7.47
CA ILE A 153 18.23 -11.83 7.56
C ILE A 153 18.56 -13.14 6.86
N ASN A 154 17.71 -14.16 6.99
CA ASN A 154 17.94 -15.49 6.43
C ASN A 154 16.75 -15.94 5.57
N ASP A 155 16.92 -15.89 4.25
CA ASP A 155 15.89 -16.23 3.25
C ASP A 155 15.31 -17.66 3.36
N SER A 156 15.98 -18.56 4.09
CA SER A 156 15.49 -19.93 4.30
C SER A 156 14.49 -20.04 5.46
N ILE A 157 14.39 -19.02 6.31
CA ILE A 157 13.54 -19.04 7.51
C ILE A 157 12.20 -18.38 7.20
N TYR A 158 11.13 -19.16 7.36
CA TYR A 158 9.76 -18.69 7.28
C TYR A 158 9.11 -18.81 8.65
N TYR A 159 8.29 -17.82 8.99
CA TYR A 159 7.56 -17.79 10.24
C TYR A 159 6.09 -18.15 10.03
N ASN A 160 5.51 -18.79 11.02
CA ASN A 160 4.10 -19.12 11.09
C ASN A 160 3.53 -18.84 12.48
N ASP A 161 4.03 -17.82 13.15
CA ASP A 161 3.48 -17.29 14.39
C ASP A 161 2.69 -15.99 14.12
N ALA A 162 1.94 -15.55 15.12
CA ALA A 162 1.22 -14.28 15.11
C ALA A 162 1.51 -13.50 16.39
N TRP A 163 1.67 -12.19 16.24
CA TRP A 163 2.04 -11.24 17.29
C TRP A 163 1.13 -10.03 17.26
N GLY A 164 0.79 -9.52 18.44
CA GLY A 164 0.03 -8.28 18.60
C GLY A 164 0.85 -7.23 19.34
N LEU A 165 0.93 -6.02 18.79
CA LEU A 165 1.53 -4.86 19.42
C LEU A 165 0.43 -3.99 20.05
N ASP A 166 0.45 -3.89 21.38
CA ASP A 166 -0.40 -2.96 22.11
C ASP A 166 0.15 -1.54 21.93
N LEU A 167 -0.63 -0.66 21.30
CA LEU A 167 -0.21 0.71 20.98
C LEU A 167 -0.39 1.71 22.14
N LYS A 168 -0.87 1.27 23.31
CA LYS A 168 -0.82 2.06 24.56
C LYS A 168 0.48 1.79 25.31
N THR A 169 0.88 0.53 25.38
CA THR A 169 2.04 0.11 26.19
C THR A 169 3.32 -0.11 25.39
N PHE A 170 3.21 -0.18 24.06
CA PHE A 170 4.28 -0.52 23.12
C PHE A 170 4.96 -1.86 23.44
N LYS A 171 4.14 -2.81 23.91
CA LYS A 171 4.55 -4.18 24.22
C LYS A 171 3.98 -5.14 23.19
N TRP A 172 4.83 -6.04 22.73
CA TRP A 172 4.43 -7.17 21.91
C TRP A 172 3.91 -8.31 22.78
N ARG A 173 2.90 -9.02 22.29
CA ARG A 173 2.41 -10.28 22.83
C ARG A 173 2.33 -11.29 21.70
N GLN A 174 2.91 -12.47 21.90
CA GLN A 174 2.71 -13.58 20.98
C GLN A 174 1.27 -14.08 21.14
N ILE A 175 0.48 -13.94 20.08
CA ILE A 175 -0.94 -14.35 20.05
C ILE A 175 -1.03 -15.84 19.75
N ALA A 176 -0.29 -16.31 18.74
CA ALA A 176 -0.26 -17.71 18.36
C ALA A 176 1.17 -18.15 18.05
N LYS A 177 1.59 -19.29 18.62
CA LYS A 177 2.92 -19.89 18.36
C LYS A 177 2.97 -20.62 17.03
N ASN A 178 1.85 -21.25 16.65
CA ASN A 178 1.73 -22.06 15.45
C ASN A 178 0.41 -21.72 14.75
N MET A 179 0.54 -21.05 13.63
CA MET A 179 -0.50 -20.80 12.64
C MET A 179 -0.55 -21.97 11.66
N ARG A 180 -1.10 -21.75 10.45
CA ARG A 180 -1.06 -22.74 9.38
C ARG A 180 0.34 -22.82 8.75
N THR A 181 0.44 -23.50 7.61
CA THR A 181 1.65 -23.51 6.78
C THR A 181 2.21 -22.09 6.64
N PRO A 182 3.52 -21.89 6.87
CA PRO A 182 4.15 -20.59 6.68
C PRO A 182 3.80 -20.02 5.30
N ARG A 183 3.73 -18.71 5.19
CA ARG A 183 3.37 -18.02 3.94
C ARG A 183 3.86 -16.58 3.97
N VAL A 184 4.08 -16.02 2.80
CA VAL A 184 4.41 -14.60 2.63
C VAL A 184 3.39 -13.92 1.73
N ASN A 185 3.25 -12.60 1.83
CA ASN A 185 2.38 -11.78 0.99
C ASN A 185 0.90 -12.21 1.04
N ALA A 186 0.47 -12.80 2.16
CA ALA A 186 -0.93 -12.98 2.47
C ALA A 186 -1.55 -11.64 2.88
N ARG A 187 -2.88 -11.54 2.84
CA ARG A 187 -3.58 -10.32 3.26
C ARG A 187 -4.60 -10.64 4.33
N ALA A 188 -4.81 -9.68 5.21
CA ALA A 188 -5.62 -9.87 6.38
C ALA A 188 -6.47 -8.64 6.69
N LEU A 189 -7.60 -8.88 7.34
CA LEU A 189 -8.50 -7.86 7.84
C LEU A 189 -9.06 -8.31 9.19
N ILE A 190 -9.64 -7.39 9.94
CA ILE A 190 -10.23 -7.69 11.25
C ILE A 190 -11.73 -7.37 11.28
N VAL A 191 -12.50 -8.30 11.87
CA VAL A 191 -13.93 -8.14 12.15
C VAL A 191 -14.16 -8.54 13.60
N GLY A 192 -14.39 -7.55 14.47
CA GLY A 192 -14.42 -7.76 15.93
C GLY A 192 -13.10 -8.35 16.43
N ARG A 193 -13.15 -9.53 17.07
CA ARG A 193 -11.96 -10.27 17.54
C ARG A 193 -11.36 -11.25 16.54
N LYS A 194 -11.91 -11.33 15.33
CA LYS A 194 -11.48 -12.31 14.31
C LYS A 194 -10.66 -11.62 13.24
N MET A 195 -9.40 -12.03 13.10
CA MET A 195 -8.55 -11.66 11.98
C MET A 195 -8.68 -12.72 10.89
N TYR A 196 -9.27 -12.34 9.77
CA TYR A 196 -9.42 -13.18 8.58
C TYR A 196 -8.17 -13.04 7.72
N ILE A 197 -7.61 -14.16 7.28
CA ILE A 197 -6.38 -14.20 6.49
C ILE A 197 -6.61 -15.01 5.23
N PHE A 198 -6.36 -14.40 4.08
CA PHE A 198 -6.49 -15.02 2.78
C PHE A 198 -5.16 -15.02 2.02
N GLY A 199 -4.91 -16.11 1.30
CA GLY A 199 -3.89 -16.14 0.27
C GLY A 199 -2.47 -16.34 0.79
N GLY A 200 -1.51 -15.79 0.03
CA GLY A 200 -0.08 -15.90 0.26
C GLY A 200 0.57 -17.00 -0.58
N VAL A 201 1.89 -17.12 -0.45
CA VAL A 201 2.69 -18.14 -1.14
C VAL A 201 3.71 -18.77 -0.20
N PHE A 202 3.99 -20.05 -0.40
CA PHE A 202 5.10 -20.75 0.26
C PHE A 202 5.68 -21.82 -0.65
N LYS A 203 6.99 -21.75 -0.87
CA LYS A 203 7.71 -22.67 -1.77
C LYS A 203 6.92 -22.89 -3.08
N GLU A 204 6.54 -21.78 -3.72
CA GLU A 204 5.81 -21.70 -5.00
C GLU A 204 4.34 -22.11 -4.99
N LYS A 205 3.84 -22.66 -3.88
CA LYS A 205 2.42 -22.93 -3.74
C LYS A 205 1.70 -21.65 -3.37
N TYR A 206 0.92 -21.10 -4.29
CA TYR A 206 -0.05 -20.06 -3.99
C TYR A 206 -1.24 -20.65 -3.25
N PHE A 207 -1.64 -19.99 -2.18
CA PHE A 207 -2.76 -20.42 -1.34
C PHE A 207 -4.02 -19.67 -1.72
N SER A 208 -5.16 -20.36 -1.73
CA SER A 208 -6.51 -19.80 -1.87
C SER A 208 -7.37 -20.02 -0.63
N ASP A 209 -6.78 -20.52 0.46
CA ASP A 209 -7.53 -20.81 1.68
C ASP A 209 -7.82 -19.54 2.47
N LEU A 210 -8.97 -19.56 3.16
CA LEU A 210 -9.33 -18.61 4.19
C LEU A 210 -9.20 -19.28 5.56
N HIS A 211 -8.57 -18.59 6.49
CA HIS A 211 -8.54 -19.01 7.89
C HIS A 211 -8.66 -17.79 8.81
N VAL A 212 -9.04 -18.06 10.05
CA VAL A 212 -9.30 -17.05 11.06
C VAL A 212 -8.38 -17.26 12.24
N LEU A 213 -7.69 -16.21 12.64
CA LEU A 213 -7.05 -16.08 13.94
C LEU A 213 -7.98 -15.30 14.86
N ASP A 214 -8.31 -15.88 15.99
CA ASP A 214 -8.90 -15.11 17.08
C ASP A 214 -7.79 -14.40 17.87
N ILE A 215 -7.85 -13.07 17.91
CA ILE A 215 -6.73 -12.24 18.39
C ILE A 215 -6.59 -12.21 19.92
N ILE A 216 -7.59 -12.74 20.64
CA ILE A 216 -7.57 -12.77 22.10
C ILE A 216 -7.02 -14.11 22.59
N ASP A 217 -7.62 -15.22 22.14
CA ASP A 217 -7.26 -16.57 22.59
C ASP A 217 -6.18 -17.25 21.74
N GLY A 218 -5.86 -16.70 20.57
CA GLY A 218 -4.85 -17.25 19.66
C GLY A 218 -5.30 -18.49 18.88
N LYS A 219 -6.59 -18.83 18.91
CA LYS A 219 -7.12 -19.99 18.21
C LYS A 219 -7.16 -19.74 16.71
N VAL A 220 -6.62 -20.70 15.95
CA VAL A 220 -6.61 -20.67 14.48
C VAL A 220 -7.62 -21.67 13.94
N THR A 221 -8.55 -21.21 13.10
CA THR A 221 -9.60 -22.04 12.53
C THR A 221 -9.62 -21.89 11.01
N THR A 222 -9.60 -23.00 10.27
CA THR A 222 -9.79 -22.99 8.82
C THR A 222 -11.25 -22.71 8.49
N VAL A 223 -11.50 -21.88 7.47
CA VAL A 223 -12.85 -21.61 6.97
C VAL A 223 -13.03 -22.34 5.65
N ASN A 224 -14.03 -23.24 5.61
CA ASN A 224 -14.37 -23.97 4.40
C ASN A 224 -15.26 -23.07 3.53
N THR A 225 -14.65 -22.38 2.57
CA THR A 225 -15.37 -21.56 1.60
C THR A 225 -15.85 -22.38 0.41
N LYS A 226 -17.01 -22.03 -0.14
CA LYS A 226 -17.63 -22.67 -1.31
C LYS A 226 -17.82 -21.64 -2.43
N GLY A 227 -18.28 -22.07 -3.60
CA GLY A 227 -18.61 -21.20 -4.73
C GLY A 227 -17.99 -21.72 -6.03
N LYS A 228 -18.79 -21.75 -7.11
CA LYS A 228 -18.39 -22.30 -8.41
C LYS A 228 -17.16 -21.60 -8.99
N ASP A 229 -17.05 -20.30 -8.75
CA ASP A 229 -15.98 -19.43 -9.25
C ASP A 229 -15.20 -18.80 -8.08
N SER A 230 -14.71 -19.64 -7.16
CA SER A 230 -13.91 -19.18 -6.01
C SER A 230 -12.56 -18.58 -6.45
N PRO A 231 -12.00 -17.62 -5.70
CA PRO A 231 -10.73 -16.99 -6.06
C PRO A 231 -9.57 -18.00 -6.06
N LYS A 232 -8.76 -17.95 -7.13
CA LYS A 232 -7.48 -18.67 -7.19
C LYS A 232 -6.49 -18.16 -6.15
N GLY A 233 -5.51 -19.01 -5.84
CA GLY A 233 -4.48 -18.65 -4.88
C GLY A 233 -3.60 -17.53 -5.40
N ARG A 234 -3.29 -16.57 -4.53
CA ARG A 234 -2.64 -15.31 -4.93
C ARG A 234 -1.93 -14.62 -3.77
N ILE A 235 -1.07 -13.67 -4.11
CA ILE A 235 -0.37 -12.79 -3.18
C ILE A 235 -0.85 -11.35 -3.32
N ASN A 236 -0.73 -10.56 -2.25
CA ASN A 236 -1.02 -9.13 -2.23
C ASN A 236 -2.40 -8.68 -2.80
N PRO A 237 -3.50 -9.45 -2.63
CA PRO A 237 -4.80 -8.94 -3.05
C PRO A 237 -5.26 -7.75 -2.20
N VAL A 238 -6.12 -6.91 -2.76
CA VAL A 238 -6.97 -6.05 -1.94
C VAL A 238 -7.94 -6.96 -1.19
N PHE A 239 -7.95 -6.89 0.14
CA PHE A 239 -8.82 -7.72 0.97
C PHE A 239 -9.42 -6.88 2.11
N VAL A 240 -10.72 -6.61 2.02
CA VAL A 240 -11.38 -5.62 2.89
C VAL A 240 -12.77 -6.07 3.36
N PRO A 241 -13.22 -5.62 4.56
CA PRO A 241 -14.58 -5.86 5.01
C PRO A 241 -15.58 -4.92 4.31
N TYR A 242 -16.80 -5.40 4.12
CA TYR A 242 -17.95 -4.59 3.72
C TYR A 242 -18.87 -4.34 4.92
N TYR A 243 -19.19 -3.07 5.14
CA TYR A 243 -20.11 -2.65 6.19
C TYR A 243 -21.45 -2.28 5.55
N GLU A 244 -22.50 -3.02 5.88
CA GLU A 244 -23.85 -2.68 5.39
C GLU A 244 -24.29 -1.31 5.93
N LYS A 245 -24.99 -0.54 5.09
CA LYS A 245 -25.77 0.62 5.53
C LYS A 245 -26.91 0.13 6.43
N GLN A 246 -27.16 0.84 7.53
CA GLN A 246 -28.38 0.60 8.30
C GLN A 246 -29.57 1.06 7.45
N SER A 247 -30.63 0.25 7.39
CA SER A 247 -31.91 0.70 6.85
C SER A 247 -32.52 1.70 7.83
N ASN A 248 -32.91 2.88 7.34
CA ASN A 248 -33.48 3.98 8.12
C ASN A 248 -34.91 3.70 8.67
N GLU A 249 -35.35 2.44 8.71
CA GLU A 249 -36.71 2.10 9.15
C GLU A 249 -36.95 2.32 10.66
N ASN A 250 -35.89 2.58 11.45
CA ASN A 250 -35.98 2.86 12.89
C ASN A 250 -35.69 4.33 13.28
N GLU A 251 -35.48 5.24 12.32
CA GLU A 251 -35.25 6.66 12.63
C GLU A 251 -36.53 7.41 12.97
N THR A 252 -37.70 6.98 12.46
CA THR A 252 -38.98 7.65 12.69
C THR A 252 -39.54 7.51 14.11
N GLN A 253 -39.05 6.57 14.93
CA GLN A 253 -39.46 6.45 16.35
C GLN A 253 -38.44 6.99 17.36
N ASN A 254 -37.21 7.30 16.92
CA ASN A 254 -36.14 7.75 17.81
C ASN A 254 -35.91 9.26 17.81
N ASN A 255 -36.46 9.99 16.83
CA ASN A 255 -36.27 11.44 16.74
C ASN A 255 -36.99 12.25 17.83
N GLU A 256 -38.12 11.77 18.37
CA GLU A 256 -38.82 12.47 19.47
C GLU A 256 -38.13 12.29 20.83
N LYS A 257 -37.31 11.24 21.01
CA LYS A 257 -36.53 11.03 22.24
C LYS A 257 -35.12 11.62 22.17
N SER A 258 -34.58 11.87 20.98
CA SER A 258 -33.23 12.44 20.83
C SER A 258 -33.20 13.96 21.05
N GLU A 259 -34.26 14.69 20.69
CA GLU A 259 -34.37 16.12 20.99
C GLU A 259 -34.48 16.41 22.49
N PHE A 260 -35.14 15.54 23.26
CA PHE A 260 -35.29 15.73 24.71
C PHE A 260 -34.03 15.36 25.52
N MET A 261 -33.14 14.52 25.00
CA MET A 261 -31.93 14.07 25.71
C MET A 261 -30.66 14.85 25.33
N ASN A 262 -30.68 15.68 24.29
CA ASN A 262 -29.57 16.56 23.92
C ASN A 262 -29.39 17.77 24.86
N THR A 263 -30.32 17.99 25.80
CA THR A 263 -30.24 19.08 26.80
C THR A 263 -29.46 18.70 28.06
N ILE A 264 -29.12 17.42 28.26
CA ILE A 264 -28.33 16.98 29.42
C ILE A 264 -26.99 16.45 28.93
N GLY A 265 -25.95 17.26 29.09
CA GLY A 265 -24.58 17.01 28.62
C GLY A 265 -23.96 15.72 29.14
N ASN A 266 -24.24 14.60 28.47
CA ASN A 266 -23.54 13.33 28.60
C ASN A 266 -23.20 12.80 27.20
N ASN A 267 -22.21 13.46 26.56
CA ASN A 267 -21.60 12.98 25.31
C ASN A 267 -20.67 11.79 25.60
N SER A 268 -21.26 10.62 25.86
CA SER A 268 -20.63 9.35 25.52
C SER A 268 -21.23 8.88 24.19
N GLU A 269 -20.68 9.36 23.08
CA GLU A 269 -21.09 8.97 21.73
C GLU A 269 -21.08 7.44 21.62
N ARG A 270 -22.28 6.84 21.52
CA ARG A 270 -22.43 5.43 21.16
C ARG A 270 -22.00 5.27 19.70
N LYS A 271 -20.71 4.98 19.45
CA LYS A 271 -20.23 4.55 18.12
C LYS A 271 -21.10 3.37 17.64
N ILE A 272 -21.96 3.62 16.67
CA ILE A 272 -22.82 2.59 16.08
C ILE A 272 -21.93 1.51 15.46
N LYS A 273 -21.94 0.30 16.02
CA LYS A 273 -21.17 -0.84 15.50
C LYS A 273 -21.84 -1.34 14.22
N ARG A 274 -21.35 -0.92 13.04
CA ARG A 274 -21.80 -1.43 11.73
C ARG A 274 -21.49 -2.94 11.63
N LYS A 275 -22.50 -3.75 11.25
CA LYS A 275 -22.33 -5.20 11.05
C LYS A 275 -21.57 -5.47 9.76
N VAL A 276 -20.52 -6.28 9.82
CA VAL A 276 -19.83 -6.80 8.63
C VAL A 276 -20.50 -8.11 8.24
N LYS A 277 -21.02 -8.17 7.02
CA LYS A 277 -21.59 -9.41 6.46
C LYS A 277 -20.78 -9.99 5.30
N LYS A 278 -19.97 -9.18 4.62
CA LYS A 278 -19.24 -9.61 3.43
C LYS A 278 -17.78 -9.20 3.49
N LEU A 279 -16.92 -9.97 2.84
CA LEU A 279 -15.52 -9.63 2.59
C LEU A 279 -15.29 -9.52 1.09
N LEU A 280 -14.55 -8.50 0.65
CA LEU A 280 -14.21 -8.30 -0.75
C LEU A 280 -12.76 -8.66 -0.99
N LEU A 281 -12.50 -9.24 -2.16
CA LEU A 281 -11.18 -9.59 -2.63
C LEU A 281 -10.99 -9.19 -4.10
N TRP A 282 -9.94 -8.44 -4.41
CA TRP A 282 -9.67 -7.97 -5.78
C TRP A 282 -8.16 -7.86 -6.06
N GLY A 283 -7.78 -8.03 -7.33
CA GLY A 283 -6.39 -7.93 -7.75
C GLY A 283 -5.50 -9.02 -7.14
N GLY A 284 -4.22 -8.66 -6.95
CA GLY A 284 -3.19 -9.52 -6.36
C GLY A 284 -2.67 -10.59 -7.31
N TRP A 285 -1.37 -10.86 -7.25
CA TRP A 285 -0.69 -11.76 -8.19
C TRP A 285 -1.03 -13.24 -8.00
N ASP A 286 -1.61 -13.89 -9.01
CA ASP A 286 -1.96 -15.32 -9.02
C ASP A 286 -1.05 -16.17 -9.95
N GLY A 287 0.04 -15.58 -10.48
CA GLY A 287 0.88 -16.20 -11.49
C GLY A 287 0.49 -15.87 -12.93
N CYS A 288 -0.61 -15.15 -13.17
CA CYS A 288 -1.09 -14.70 -14.49
C CYS A 288 -1.61 -13.25 -14.45
N ILE A 289 -1.73 -12.59 -15.61
CA ILE A 289 -2.02 -11.13 -15.71
C ILE A 289 -3.53 -10.80 -15.70
N SER A 290 -4.42 -11.79 -15.70
CA SER A 290 -5.88 -11.55 -15.82
C SER A 290 -6.58 -11.40 -14.45
N GLN A 291 -6.27 -10.34 -13.70
CA GLN A 291 -6.76 -10.13 -12.32
C GLN A 291 -7.93 -9.14 -12.18
N SER A 292 -8.74 -8.99 -13.23
CA SER A 292 -9.85 -8.02 -13.28
C SER A 292 -11.12 -8.48 -12.55
N GLU A 293 -11.03 -9.39 -11.59
CA GLU A 293 -12.20 -10.05 -11.01
C GLU A 293 -12.32 -9.64 -9.56
N LEU A 294 -13.52 -9.19 -9.18
CA LEU A 294 -13.87 -8.90 -7.80
C LEU A 294 -14.60 -10.11 -7.24
N PHE A 295 -14.14 -10.61 -6.10
CA PHE A 295 -14.78 -11.71 -5.39
C PHE A 295 -15.38 -11.17 -4.09
N VAL A 296 -16.59 -11.61 -3.78
CA VAL A 296 -17.33 -11.24 -2.59
C VAL A 296 -17.65 -12.51 -1.81
N LEU A 297 -17.21 -12.58 -0.55
CA LEU A 297 -17.52 -13.69 0.35
C LEU A 297 -18.62 -13.28 1.30
N ASP A 298 -19.70 -14.04 1.34
CA ASP A 298 -20.71 -13.93 2.38
C ASP A 298 -20.24 -14.63 3.67
N LEU A 299 -20.28 -13.94 4.81
CA LEU A 299 -19.79 -14.45 6.09
C LEU A 299 -20.78 -15.34 6.84
N GLU A 300 -22.04 -15.42 6.41
CA GLU A 300 -23.06 -16.28 7.01
C GLU A 300 -23.02 -17.67 6.34
N THR A 301 -22.86 -17.69 5.03
CA THR A 301 -22.86 -18.92 4.20
C THR A 301 -21.47 -19.41 3.80
N PHE A 302 -20.44 -18.54 3.87
CA PHE A 302 -19.09 -18.78 3.37
C PHE A 302 -19.02 -19.16 1.89
N VAL A 303 -19.90 -18.56 1.07
CA VAL A 303 -19.92 -18.74 -0.38
C VAL A 303 -19.30 -17.52 -1.06
N TRP A 304 -18.36 -17.77 -1.99
CA TRP A 304 -17.78 -16.76 -2.87
C TRP A 304 -18.68 -16.52 -4.08
N GLU A 305 -18.92 -15.24 -4.35
CA GLU A 305 -19.56 -14.74 -5.56
C GLU A 305 -18.54 -13.96 -6.39
N LYS A 306 -18.53 -14.22 -7.70
CA LYS A 306 -17.63 -13.55 -8.64
C LYS A 306 -18.40 -12.43 -9.35
N HIS A 307 -17.89 -11.22 -9.21
CA HIS A 307 -18.36 -10.02 -9.90
C HIS A 307 -17.39 -9.64 -11.01
N ARG A 308 -17.95 -9.32 -12.19
CA ARG A 308 -17.14 -8.81 -13.30
C ARG A 308 -16.67 -7.40 -12.96
N SER A 309 -15.38 -7.13 -13.11
CA SER A 309 -14.87 -5.77 -13.21
C SER A 309 -14.24 -5.59 -14.58
N PHE A 310 -14.41 -4.40 -15.16
CA PHE A 310 -13.81 -4.04 -16.44
C PHE A 310 -12.46 -3.33 -16.26
N VAL A 311 -11.97 -3.25 -15.02
CA VAL A 311 -10.71 -2.62 -14.66
C VAL A 311 -9.64 -3.69 -14.47
N ALA A 312 -8.45 -3.46 -15.03
CA ALA A 312 -7.33 -4.37 -14.88
C ALA A 312 -6.92 -4.49 -13.40
N GLY A 313 -6.71 -5.72 -12.95
CA GLY A 313 -6.18 -5.98 -11.60
C GLY A 313 -4.78 -5.39 -11.41
N ARG A 314 -4.44 -5.10 -10.16
CA ARG A 314 -3.12 -4.63 -9.74
C ARG A 314 -2.42 -5.70 -8.90
N SER A 315 -1.13 -5.91 -9.11
CA SER A 315 -0.37 -7.02 -8.50
C SER A 315 -0.01 -6.79 -7.04
N HIS A 316 0.31 -5.55 -6.66
CA HIS A 316 0.69 -5.18 -5.28
C HIS A 316 0.21 -3.77 -4.89
N PRO A 317 -1.07 -3.43 -5.08
CA PRO A 317 -1.56 -2.10 -4.77
C PRO A 317 -1.64 -1.88 -3.25
N SER A 318 -1.61 -0.61 -2.86
CA SER A 318 -2.03 -0.17 -1.53
C SER A 318 -3.50 0.19 -1.54
N TYR A 319 -4.18 0.05 -0.39
CA TYR A 319 -5.62 0.29 -0.30
C TYR A 319 -6.02 0.81 1.08
N SER A 320 -7.11 1.57 1.12
CA SER A 320 -7.72 2.06 2.35
C SER A 320 -9.22 2.29 2.15
N ILE A 321 -10.00 2.23 3.24
CA ILE A 321 -11.45 2.43 3.19
C ILE A 321 -11.76 3.78 3.84
N LEU A 322 -12.49 4.62 3.12
CA LEU A 322 -12.98 5.91 3.61
C LEU A 322 -14.42 6.12 3.15
N ASN A 323 -15.33 6.42 4.07
CA ASN A 323 -16.74 6.72 3.78
C ASN A 323 -17.47 5.67 2.89
N ASN A 324 -17.28 4.38 3.20
CA ASN A 324 -17.83 3.25 2.43
C ASN A 324 -17.33 3.15 0.97
N LYS A 325 -16.23 3.83 0.65
CA LYS A 325 -15.52 3.71 -0.62
C LYS A 325 -14.16 3.09 -0.36
N LEU A 326 -13.78 2.17 -1.23
CA LEU A 326 -12.46 1.57 -1.22
C LEU A 326 -11.58 2.33 -2.20
N PHE A 327 -10.51 2.92 -1.70
CA PHE A 327 -9.48 3.56 -2.51
C PHE A 327 -8.32 2.59 -2.71
N VAL A 328 -7.78 2.55 -3.94
CA VAL A 328 -6.68 1.67 -4.32
C VAL A 328 -5.65 2.46 -5.12
N PHE A 329 -4.38 2.39 -4.72
CA PHE A 329 -3.30 3.18 -5.30
C PHE A 329 -2.09 2.30 -5.70
N GLY A 330 -1.31 2.76 -6.69
CA GLY A 330 -0.02 2.16 -7.04
C GLY A 330 -0.08 0.92 -7.94
N SER A 331 1.10 0.35 -8.20
CA SER A 331 1.34 -0.82 -9.07
C SER A 331 0.66 -0.73 -10.44
N THR A 332 0.75 0.43 -11.09
CA THR A 332 0.16 0.68 -12.41
C THR A 332 0.97 1.70 -13.20
N LYS A 333 0.90 1.63 -14.54
CA LYS A 333 1.44 2.64 -15.47
C LYS A 333 0.35 3.60 -15.96
N ARG A 334 -0.89 3.43 -15.48
CA ARG A 334 -2.07 4.23 -15.83
C ARG A 334 -2.41 5.18 -14.66
N GLN A 335 -3.65 5.66 -14.63
CA GLN A 335 -4.23 6.42 -13.51
C GLN A 335 -3.87 5.77 -12.17
N GLY A 336 -3.20 6.52 -11.29
CA GLY A 336 -2.67 6.00 -10.03
C GLY A 336 -3.75 5.59 -9.05
N LEU A 337 -4.85 6.34 -8.97
CA LEU A 337 -5.90 6.14 -7.98
C LEU A 337 -7.19 5.54 -8.59
N LEU A 338 -7.66 4.44 -8.01
CA LEU A 338 -8.97 3.86 -8.24
C LEU A 338 -9.86 4.06 -7.00
N GLN A 339 -11.14 4.29 -7.25
CA GLN A 339 -12.19 4.27 -6.25
C GLN A 339 -13.17 3.15 -6.59
N ILE A 340 -13.55 2.36 -5.59
CA ILE A 340 -14.53 1.28 -5.74
C ILE A 340 -15.70 1.60 -4.81
N ASN A 341 -16.90 1.68 -5.38
CA ASN A 341 -18.12 1.79 -4.61
C ASN A 341 -18.45 0.41 -4.03
N MET A 342 -18.45 0.32 -2.70
CA MET A 342 -18.60 -0.97 -2.02
C MET A 342 -20.04 -1.51 -2.05
N ASP A 343 -21.04 -0.67 -2.35
CA ASP A 343 -22.44 -1.09 -2.46
C ASP A 343 -22.78 -1.61 -3.87
N THR A 344 -22.23 -0.96 -4.90
CA THR A 344 -22.53 -1.29 -6.31
C THR A 344 -21.43 -2.11 -6.99
N TYR A 345 -20.27 -2.22 -6.36
CA TYR A 345 -19.05 -2.84 -6.90
C TYR A 345 -18.52 -2.19 -8.19
N LEU A 346 -18.93 -0.95 -8.46
CA LEU A 346 -18.44 -0.18 -9.60
C LEU A 346 -17.08 0.42 -9.32
N PHE A 347 -16.23 0.43 -10.35
CA PHE A 347 -14.88 0.95 -10.31
C PHE A 347 -14.82 2.27 -11.07
N ASP A 348 -14.25 3.28 -10.44
CA ASP A 348 -14.01 4.60 -11.01
C ASP A 348 -12.50 4.87 -11.01
N GLU A 349 -11.94 5.16 -12.19
CA GLU A 349 -10.62 5.79 -12.28
C GLU A 349 -10.76 7.26 -11.87
N VAL A 350 -10.03 7.64 -10.82
CA VAL A 350 -10.17 8.97 -10.24
C VAL A 350 -9.18 9.91 -10.91
N PHE A 351 -9.71 10.84 -11.71
CA PHE A 351 -8.93 11.96 -12.21
C PHE A 351 -8.53 12.88 -11.06
N THR A 352 -7.23 13.07 -10.93
CA THR A 352 -6.57 13.76 -9.84
C THR A 352 -5.79 14.95 -10.35
N THR A 353 -5.65 15.98 -9.53
CA THR A 353 -4.81 17.15 -9.79
C THR A 353 -3.75 17.30 -8.69
N GLY A 354 -2.80 18.22 -8.85
CA GLY A 354 -1.73 18.46 -7.88
C GLY A 354 -0.52 17.54 -8.05
N ILE A 355 0.22 17.32 -6.95
CA ILE A 355 1.49 16.58 -6.95
C ILE A 355 1.23 15.14 -6.50
N GLU A 356 0.97 14.26 -7.46
CA GLU A 356 0.67 12.84 -7.22
C GLU A 356 1.94 12.01 -6.91
N PRO A 357 1.85 11.02 -6.00
CA PRO A 357 2.92 10.05 -5.81
C PRO A 357 3.23 9.23 -7.08
N PRO A 358 4.44 8.68 -7.22
CA PRO A 358 4.77 7.78 -8.33
C PRO A 358 3.83 6.55 -8.38
N THR A 359 3.10 6.40 -9.49
CA THR A 359 2.01 5.41 -9.62
C THR A 359 2.50 3.99 -9.90
N ALA A 360 3.70 3.84 -10.45
CA ALA A 360 4.32 2.54 -10.72
C ALA A 360 4.85 1.87 -9.44
N THR A 361 5.00 2.61 -8.34
CA THR A 361 5.58 2.09 -7.09
C THR A 361 4.67 1.05 -6.46
N SER A 362 5.24 -0.12 -6.18
CA SER A 362 4.59 -1.24 -5.50
C SER A 362 4.84 -1.22 -4.00
N GLY A 363 3.95 -1.83 -3.23
CA GLY A 363 4.12 -1.99 -1.78
C GLY A 363 4.12 -0.68 -1.00
N THR A 364 3.53 0.39 -1.56
CA THR A 364 3.25 1.61 -0.81
C THR A 364 2.28 1.31 0.33
N MET A 365 2.24 2.20 1.31
CA MET A 365 1.31 2.13 2.43
C MET A 365 0.26 3.22 2.25
N MET A 366 -0.99 2.90 2.55
CA MET A 366 -2.09 3.85 2.43
C MET A 366 -2.97 3.85 3.68
N VAL A 367 -3.19 5.02 4.25
CA VAL A 367 -3.99 5.19 5.47
C VAL A 367 -5.02 6.30 5.29
N SER A 368 -6.27 6.01 5.62
CA SER A 368 -7.33 7.04 5.67
C SER A 368 -7.27 7.79 7.01
N ILE A 369 -7.44 9.10 6.97
CA ILE A 369 -7.33 9.99 8.13
C ILE A 369 -8.59 10.85 8.24
N ASN A 370 -9.16 10.87 9.44
CA ASN A 370 -10.47 11.45 9.72
C ASN A 370 -11.53 10.88 8.74
N HIS A 371 -12.37 11.75 8.18
CA HIS A 371 -13.42 11.41 7.21
C HIS A 371 -13.13 11.95 5.80
N LYS A 372 -11.91 12.41 5.52
CA LYS A 372 -11.63 13.21 4.31
C LYS A 372 -10.32 12.91 3.60
N PHE A 373 -9.23 12.66 4.32
CA PHE A 373 -7.90 12.59 3.72
C PHE A 373 -7.39 11.16 3.63
N ILE A 374 -6.52 10.91 2.65
CA ILE A 374 -5.78 9.67 2.52
C ILE A 374 -4.29 10.00 2.41
N LEU A 375 -3.45 9.38 3.24
CA LEU A 375 -2.01 9.47 3.09
C LEU A 375 -1.46 8.24 2.36
N VAL A 376 -0.54 8.48 1.42
CA VAL A 376 0.26 7.46 0.75
C VAL A 376 1.74 7.73 0.98
N PHE A 377 2.49 6.70 1.34
CA PHE A 377 3.92 6.82 1.64
C PHE A 377 4.63 5.46 1.50
N GLY A 378 5.96 5.48 1.60
CA GLY A 378 6.79 4.27 1.48
C GLY A 378 6.86 3.77 0.05
N GLY A 379 7.03 2.46 -0.11
CA GLY A 379 7.15 1.79 -1.40
C GLY A 379 8.53 1.19 -1.64
N ALA A 380 8.55 0.16 -2.49
CA ALA A 380 9.74 -0.62 -2.76
C ALA A 380 10.76 0.15 -3.62
N GLN A 381 12.01 -0.32 -3.61
CA GLN A 381 13.09 0.08 -4.53
C GLN A 381 13.58 1.55 -4.46
N GLN A 382 13.08 2.36 -3.53
CA GLN A 382 13.60 3.69 -3.24
C GLN A 382 14.20 3.76 -1.82
N SER A 383 15.22 4.59 -1.62
CA SER A 383 15.87 4.74 -0.30
C SER A 383 15.10 5.67 0.64
N TRP A 384 14.43 6.67 0.06
CA TRP A 384 13.77 7.77 0.75
C TRP A 384 12.35 7.92 0.22
N THR A 385 11.43 8.37 1.06
CA THR A 385 10.03 8.58 0.69
C THR A 385 9.49 9.89 1.22
N HIS A 386 8.63 10.52 0.41
CA HIS A 386 7.74 11.57 0.87
C HIS A 386 6.43 10.97 1.37
N PHE A 387 5.72 11.73 2.19
CA PHE A 387 4.30 11.48 2.43
C PHE A 387 3.51 12.30 1.43
N TYR A 388 2.45 11.73 0.90
CA TYR A 388 1.52 12.41 0.01
C TYR A 388 0.14 12.37 0.63
N VAL A 389 -0.54 13.51 0.69
CA VAL A 389 -1.93 13.61 1.12
C VAL A 389 -2.83 13.84 -0.06
N TYR A 390 -3.87 13.02 -0.12
CA TYR A 390 -4.98 13.14 -1.04
C TYR A 390 -6.19 13.71 -0.32
N ASP A 391 -6.69 14.82 -0.84
CA ASP A 391 -7.99 15.37 -0.46
C ASP A 391 -9.08 14.72 -1.34
N THR A 392 -9.96 13.94 -0.72
CA THR A 392 -11.01 13.22 -1.44
C THR A 392 -12.14 14.11 -1.97
N GLU A 393 -12.32 15.31 -1.44
CA GLU A 393 -13.33 16.25 -1.90
C GLU A 393 -12.81 17.04 -3.10
N ARG A 394 -11.58 17.56 -3.02
CA ARG A 394 -10.93 18.30 -4.10
C ARG A 394 -10.38 17.42 -5.22
N LYS A 395 -10.23 16.12 -4.95
CA LYS A 395 -9.48 15.18 -5.80
C LYS A 395 -8.06 15.68 -6.10
N TRP A 396 -7.40 16.20 -5.07
CA TRP A 396 -6.11 16.89 -5.20
C TRP A 396 -5.05 16.24 -4.33
N TRP A 397 -3.87 15.99 -4.91
CA TRP A 397 -2.70 15.49 -4.22
C TRP A 397 -1.73 16.60 -3.85
N SER A 398 -1.06 16.43 -2.72
CA SER A 398 0.13 17.20 -2.37
C SER A 398 1.13 16.40 -1.57
N VAL A 399 2.37 16.86 -1.59
CA VAL A 399 3.37 16.42 -0.62
C VAL A 399 2.93 16.89 0.77
N PHE A 400 2.83 15.94 1.69
CA PHE A 400 2.61 16.17 3.12
C PHE A 400 3.97 16.28 3.81
N PRO A 401 4.37 17.46 4.30
CA PRO A 401 5.68 17.61 4.91
C PRO A 401 5.80 16.82 6.20
N ILE A 402 6.95 16.19 6.41
CA ILE A 402 7.31 15.49 7.64
C ILE A 402 8.62 16.08 8.15
N ILE A 403 8.76 16.27 9.44
CA ILE A 403 10.02 16.72 10.06
C ILE A 403 10.42 15.77 11.19
N PRO A 404 11.71 15.62 11.52
CA PRO A 404 12.14 14.87 12.69
C PRO A 404 11.76 15.57 14.01
N ASP A 405 11.58 14.79 15.08
CA ASP A 405 11.25 15.31 16.42
C ASP A 405 12.45 15.89 17.19
N GLU A 406 13.66 15.79 16.64
CA GLU A 406 14.94 16.21 17.24
C GLU A 406 15.24 15.58 18.61
N LYS A 407 14.52 14.52 18.97
CA LYS A 407 14.66 13.81 20.25
C LYS A 407 15.05 12.36 20.03
N THR A 408 14.28 11.67 19.19
CA THR A 408 14.44 10.25 18.88
C THR A 408 15.02 10.02 17.49
N VAL A 409 14.82 10.98 16.59
CA VAL A 409 15.40 11.07 15.25
C VAL A 409 15.85 12.50 15.00
N LYS A 410 16.84 12.67 14.12
CA LYS A 410 17.43 13.95 13.74
C LYS A 410 17.33 14.16 12.23
N GLU A 411 17.66 15.35 11.77
CA GLU A 411 17.78 15.65 10.32
C GLU A 411 18.66 14.62 9.58
N ASP A 412 19.79 14.21 10.15
CA ASP A 412 20.71 13.23 9.54
C ASP A 412 20.13 11.81 9.40
N ASP A 413 19.03 11.49 10.12
CA ASP A 413 18.33 10.21 9.97
C ASP A 413 17.44 10.17 8.71
N GLY A 414 17.22 11.32 8.08
CA GLY A 414 16.44 11.49 6.86
C GLY A 414 17.25 12.05 5.70
N ASN A 415 16.54 12.58 4.70
CA ASN A 415 17.13 13.31 3.60
C ASN A 415 16.37 14.63 3.39
N CYS A 416 17.05 15.75 3.65
CA CYS A 416 16.52 17.09 3.46
C CYS A 416 16.93 17.65 2.09
N LEU A 417 15.93 17.87 1.23
CA LEU A 417 16.10 18.47 -0.09
C LEU A 417 16.43 19.96 0.00
N LYS A 418 16.94 20.53 -1.08
CA LYS A 418 17.33 21.96 -1.13
C LYS A 418 16.16 22.91 -0.88
N ASN A 419 14.94 22.51 -1.25
CA ASN A 419 13.72 23.28 -1.04
C ASN A 419 13.14 23.14 0.38
N GLY A 420 13.83 22.46 1.30
CA GLY A 420 13.40 22.28 2.68
C GLY A 420 12.37 21.15 2.87
N LEU A 421 12.03 20.38 1.84
CA LEU A 421 11.24 19.17 2.02
C LEU A 421 12.11 18.04 2.57
N PHE A 422 11.59 17.36 3.58
CA PHE A 422 12.29 16.27 4.24
C PHE A 422 11.65 14.93 3.93
N MET A 423 12.50 13.95 3.68
CA MET A 423 12.15 12.58 3.38
C MET A 423 12.63 11.66 4.48
N ILE A 424 11.82 10.66 4.82
CA ILE A 424 12.20 9.60 5.74
C ILE A 424 12.61 8.35 4.97
N PRO A 425 13.30 7.37 5.59
CA PRO A 425 13.61 6.10 4.94
C PRO A 425 12.36 5.45 4.36
N SER A 426 12.43 4.99 3.11
CA SER A 426 11.30 4.30 2.49
C SER A 426 11.21 2.88 3.03
N ASP A 427 10.05 2.50 3.54
CA ASP A 427 9.72 1.11 3.83
C ASP A 427 8.55 0.66 2.94
N SER A 428 8.47 -0.64 2.65
CA SER A 428 7.36 -1.24 1.91
C SER A 428 6.73 -2.39 2.68
N ASP A 429 5.44 -2.59 2.44
CA ASP A 429 4.64 -3.70 2.96
C ASP A 429 4.66 -3.88 4.49
N CYS A 430 4.79 -2.77 5.22
CA CYS A 430 4.83 -2.76 6.68
C CYS A 430 3.45 -2.93 7.31
N PRO A 431 3.34 -3.70 8.41
CA PRO A 431 2.29 -3.50 9.41
C PRO A 431 2.13 -2.03 9.77
N CYS A 432 0.96 -1.47 9.43
CA CYS A 432 0.67 -0.06 9.63
C CYS A 432 -0.76 0.18 10.10
N CYS A 433 -0.95 1.32 10.77
CA CYS A 433 -2.26 1.79 11.19
C CYS A 433 -2.26 3.29 11.49
N TYR A 434 -3.44 3.87 11.49
CA TYR A 434 -3.71 5.21 11.99
C TYR A 434 -4.60 5.14 13.22
N ARG A 435 -4.24 5.89 14.26
CA ARG A 435 -5.00 6.03 15.50
C ARG A 435 -5.71 7.37 15.51
N GLU A 436 -7.03 7.31 15.32
CA GLU A 436 -7.90 8.49 15.28
C GLU A 436 -7.85 9.29 16.58
N GLU A 437 -7.77 8.63 17.74
CA GLU A 437 -7.80 9.30 19.04
C GLU A 437 -6.54 10.12 19.33
N THR A 438 -5.38 9.67 18.85
CA THR A 438 -4.09 10.35 19.08
C THR A 438 -3.56 11.08 17.86
N LYS A 439 -4.22 10.93 16.69
CA LYS A 439 -3.78 11.48 15.41
C LYS A 439 -2.36 11.04 15.04
N GLU A 440 -2.07 9.76 15.29
CA GLU A 440 -0.75 9.16 15.07
C GLU A 440 -0.83 7.99 14.09
N ILE A 441 0.13 7.93 13.18
CA ILE A 441 0.36 6.80 12.30
C ILE A 441 1.50 5.98 12.87
N PHE A 442 1.30 4.67 12.95
CA PHE A 442 2.31 3.73 13.41
C PHE A 442 2.60 2.74 12.31
N TYR A 443 3.88 2.46 12.08
CA TYR A 443 4.28 1.34 11.25
C TYR A 443 5.62 0.75 11.67
N THR A 444 5.84 -0.51 11.32
CA THR A 444 7.02 -1.27 11.72
C THR A 444 7.19 -2.49 10.82
N TYR A 445 8.32 -3.21 10.91
CA TYR A 445 8.58 -4.46 10.18
C TYR A 445 8.30 -4.39 8.66
N GLY A 446 9.19 -3.73 7.90
CA GLY A 446 9.15 -3.64 6.43
C GLY A 446 10.37 -4.24 5.73
N GLU A 447 10.39 -4.20 4.40
CA GLU A 447 11.46 -4.79 3.56
C GLU A 447 12.87 -4.19 3.78
N ASN A 448 12.99 -3.01 4.40
CA ASN A 448 14.29 -2.38 4.67
C ASN A 448 14.79 -2.60 6.12
N LEU A 449 14.19 -3.54 6.87
CA LEU A 449 14.49 -3.77 8.29
C LEU A 449 15.96 -4.12 8.59
N VAL A 450 16.67 -4.68 7.62
CA VAL A 450 18.04 -5.23 7.81
C VAL A 450 19.03 -4.19 8.36
N LYS A 451 18.78 -2.89 8.15
CA LYS A 451 19.68 -1.81 8.59
C LYS A 451 19.34 -1.21 9.96
N SER A 452 18.15 -1.45 10.51
CA SER A 452 17.66 -0.71 11.68
C SER A 452 17.21 -1.67 12.78
N LYS A 453 17.96 -1.69 13.89
CA LYS A 453 17.57 -2.38 15.13
C LYS A 453 16.21 -1.86 15.59
N GLU A 454 15.17 -2.67 15.40
CA GLU A 454 13.83 -2.63 16.00
C GLU A 454 13.36 -1.26 16.52
N ARG A 455 12.76 -0.47 15.64
CA ARG A 455 12.04 0.75 16.03
C ARG A 455 10.65 0.76 15.40
N LEU A 456 9.65 1.03 16.23
CA LEU A 456 8.31 1.43 15.80
C LEU A 456 8.41 2.85 15.28
N THR A 457 8.10 3.07 14.01
CA THR A 457 7.99 4.43 13.49
C THR A 457 6.65 5.01 13.89
N LYS A 458 6.68 6.25 14.38
CA LYS A 458 5.52 7.05 14.71
C LYS A 458 5.55 8.34 13.89
N ILE A 459 4.42 8.66 13.25
CA ILE A 459 4.20 9.97 12.61
C ILE A 459 3.01 10.63 13.31
N TYR A 460 3.25 11.71 14.03
CA TYR A 460 2.19 12.54 14.61
C TYR A 460 1.74 13.58 13.59
N ILE A 461 0.42 13.70 13.36
CA ILE A 461 -0.16 14.63 12.36
C ILE A 461 -1.27 15.51 12.94
N GLY A 462 -1.42 15.55 14.27
CA GLY A 462 -2.53 16.23 14.93
C GLY A 462 -2.63 17.71 14.60
N ASP A 463 -1.51 18.42 14.61
CA ASP A 463 -1.46 19.87 14.35
C ASP A 463 -1.70 20.20 12.86
N ALA A 464 -1.40 19.28 11.95
CA ALA A 464 -1.59 19.48 10.52
C ALA A 464 -3.07 19.38 10.10
N ILE A 465 -3.86 18.57 10.80
CA ILE A 465 -5.25 18.30 10.44
C ILE A 465 -6.13 19.57 10.43
N PRO A 466 -6.12 20.43 11.46
CA PRO A 466 -6.88 21.67 11.44
C PRO A 466 -6.48 22.58 10.26
N VAL A 467 -5.19 22.68 9.94
CA VAL A 467 -4.70 23.53 8.84
C VAL A 467 -5.16 22.99 7.48
N LEU A 468 -5.14 21.66 7.30
CA LEU A 468 -5.67 21.03 6.08
C LEU A 468 -7.16 21.35 5.89
N ASN A 469 -7.97 21.21 6.94
CA ASN A 469 -9.40 21.51 6.87
C ASN A 469 -9.68 23.02 6.69
N LEU A 470 -8.93 23.91 7.35
CA LEU A 470 -9.14 25.36 7.26
C LEU A 470 -9.04 25.86 5.82
N ARG A 471 -8.11 25.29 5.02
CA ARG A 471 -7.99 25.62 3.60
C ARG A 471 -9.27 25.35 2.82
N ASP A 472 -10.04 24.32 3.22
CA ASP A 472 -11.33 23.99 2.60
C ASP A 472 -12.42 24.92 3.02
N ASP A 473 -12.50 25.20 4.31
CA ASP A 473 -13.50 26.12 4.84
C ASP A 473 -13.34 27.50 4.19
N MET A 474 -12.10 27.97 4.01
CA MET A 474 -11.81 29.21 3.30
C MET A 474 -12.23 29.16 1.81
N LEU A 475 -12.02 28.04 1.11
CA LEU A 475 -12.48 27.92 -0.28
C LEU A 475 -14.01 27.92 -0.37
N ARG A 476 -14.69 27.18 0.51
CA ARG A 476 -16.16 27.13 0.55
C ARG A 476 -16.77 28.51 0.80
N MET A 477 -16.18 29.29 1.71
CA MET A 477 -16.59 30.68 1.96
C MET A 477 -16.43 31.61 0.74
N LEU A 478 -15.49 31.31 -0.16
CA LEU A 478 -15.31 32.08 -1.40
C LEU A 478 -16.33 31.69 -2.47
N ASP A 479 -16.73 30.42 -2.51
CA ASP A 479 -17.71 29.90 -3.47
C ASP A 479 -19.15 30.28 -3.11
N GLU A 480 -19.48 30.44 -1.81
CA GLU A 480 -20.80 30.91 -1.34
C GLU A 480 -21.12 32.37 -1.73
N LYS A 481 -20.16 33.12 -2.30
CA LYS A 481 -20.36 34.49 -2.78
C LYS A 481 -20.71 34.58 -4.27
N LYS A 482 -20.98 33.46 -4.94
CA LYS A 482 -21.51 33.38 -6.32
C LYS A 482 -22.91 32.78 -6.30
#